data_AF-A0A8S9ULU3-F1
#
_entry.id   AF-A0A8S9ULU3-F1
#
_cell.length_a   1.000
_cell.length_b   1.000
_cell.length_c   1.000
_cell.angle_alpha   90.00
_cell.angle_beta   90.00
_cell.angle_gamma   90.00
#
_symmetry.space_group_name_H-M   'P 1'
#
loop_
_entity.id
_entity.type
_entity.pdbx_description
1 polymer ?
#
loop_
_entity_poly.entity_id
_entity_poly.type
_entity_poly.pdbx_seq_one_letter_code
_entity_poly.pdbx_strand_id
1 'polypeptide(L)'
;MTDHDTITLRSLTSVSSSSSSGSSFVFDGTNSDIAQQLFLRHRAGEIGKQVNLTSVPAAVSDRLDALNIDFDDLPGLVQLAVLWDSGFVISPDYDPIQIWTMGNYTMADLAVPKADVSYVDCTYLNCSQPNGVTAHYAQYCTGWQMLNVSRCVADNFVDPGADTYLGMMWSTGGDPTMTPSIRLRDHKWEQDIPEFGGLITFHVYVVHTVPHDLDPAWNECPLDEGYASLTVPCHRRIEFTDDYMAANTTVPTGSAFVTTWLKQEFAQEDSPSQLLIPWV
;
A
#
# COMPACT_ATOMS: atom_id res chain seq x y z
N MET A 1 -11.72 -30.48 23.26
CA MET A 1 -10.92 -29.35 23.78
C MET A 1 -9.59 -29.46 23.09
N THR A 2 -9.51 -28.85 21.92
CA THR A 2 -8.38 -28.90 20.99
C THR A 2 -7.60 -27.59 21.17
N ASP A 3 -6.30 -27.74 21.42
CA ASP A 3 -5.33 -26.66 21.58
C ASP A 3 -5.37 -25.73 20.37
N HIS A 4 -5.44 -24.43 20.66
CA HIS A 4 -5.22 -23.38 19.67
C HIS A 4 -3.72 -23.06 19.66
N ASP A 5 -3.04 -23.47 18.58
CA ASP A 5 -1.66 -23.07 18.31
C ASP A 5 -1.59 -21.54 18.24
N THR A 6 -0.95 -20.96 19.26
CA THR A 6 -0.79 -19.53 19.42
C THR A 6 0.43 -19.06 18.62
N ILE A 7 0.19 -18.28 17.58
CA ILE A 7 1.22 -17.62 16.75
C ILE A 7 2.07 -16.72 17.66
N THR A 8 3.37 -16.98 17.72
CA THR A 8 4.32 -16.19 18.53
C THR A 8 5.04 -15.20 17.62
N LEU A 9 4.57 -13.95 17.56
CA LEU A 9 5.30 -12.86 16.91
C LEU A 9 6.51 -12.46 17.77
N ARG A 10 7.71 -12.53 17.19
CA ARG A 10 8.95 -12.07 17.86
C ARG A 10 9.06 -10.56 17.78
N SER A 11 9.39 -9.96 18.93
CA SER A 11 9.74 -8.54 19.07
C SER A 11 10.98 -8.22 18.23
N LEU A 12 10.79 -7.41 17.17
CA LEU A 12 11.87 -6.87 16.36
C LEU A 12 12.41 -5.60 17.04
N THR A 13 13.72 -5.56 17.24
CA THR A 13 14.44 -4.37 17.71
C THR A 13 14.17 -3.18 16.79
N SER A 14 13.82 -2.05 17.41
CA SER A 14 13.50 -0.78 16.76
C SER A 14 14.54 -0.37 15.72
N VAL A 15 14.18 -0.42 14.45
CA VAL A 15 14.85 0.39 13.43
C VAL A 15 14.25 1.77 13.56
N SER A 16 15.01 2.69 14.14
CA SER A 16 14.63 4.09 14.25
C SER A 16 14.30 4.63 12.85
N SER A 17 13.05 5.07 12.67
CA SER A 17 12.61 5.85 11.51
C SER A 17 13.35 7.19 11.53
N SER A 18 14.54 7.24 10.94
CA SER A 18 15.14 8.52 10.60
C SER A 18 14.29 9.11 9.48
N SER A 19 13.58 10.19 9.79
CA SER A 19 13.17 11.16 8.78
C SER A 19 14.40 11.49 7.94
N SER A 20 14.49 10.97 6.72
CA SER A 20 15.66 11.13 5.86
C SER A 20 15.67 12.54 5.28
N SER A 21 15.93 13.54 6.11
CA SER A 21 16.18 14.91 5.68
C SER A 21 17.59 15.06 5.06
N GLY A 22 18.06 14.09 4.28
CA GLY A 22 19.44 14.05 3.78
C GLY A 22 19.73 13.18 2.54
N SER A 23 18.81 12.34 2.09
CA SER A 23 18.90 11.66 0.79
C SER A 23 17.73 12.11 -0.08
N SER A 24 17.98 12.48 -1.34
CA SER A 24 16.90 12.70 -2.30
C SER A 24 16.07 11.42 -2.38
N PHE A 25 14.81 11.47 -1.97
CA PHE A 25 13.88 10.36 -2.11
C PHE A 25 13.88 9.87 -3.57
N VAL A 26 13.90 8.54 -3.75
CA VAL A 26 13.75 7.88 -5.04
C VAL A 26 12.76 6.74 -4.85
N PHE A 27 11.76 6.67 -5.71
CA PHE A 27 10.86 5.53 -5.75
C PHE A 27 11.50 4.42 -6.59
N ASP A 28 12.00 3.38 -5.93
CA ASP A 28 12.64 2.21 -6.54
C ASP A 28 12.03 0.88 -6.04
N GLY A 29 10.91 0.97 -5.31
CA GLY A 29 10.21 -0.16 -4.71
C GLY A 29 10.91 -0.79 -3.50
N THR A 30 11.89 -0.12 -2.88
CA THR A 30 12.48 -0.55 -1.60
C THR A 30 11.75 0.02 -0.37
N ASN A 31 10.88 0.99 -0.59
CA ASN A 31 9.96 1.58 0.40
C ASN A 31 8.56 1.67 -0.22
N SER A 32 7.55 1.91 0.62
CA SER A 32 6.17 2.12 0.19
C SER A 32 5.69 3.54 0.47
N ASP A 33 6.59 4.53 0.44
CA ASP A 33 6.23 5.95 0.56
C ASP A 33 5.63 6.48 -0.75
N ILE A 34 4.49 5.90 -1.10
CA ILE A 34 3.70 6.22 -2.28
C ILE A 34 3.25 7.69 -2.24
N ALA A 35 2.96 8.22 -1.06
CA ALA A 35 2.59 9.62 -0.89
C ALA A 35 3.73 10.58 -1.27
N GLN A 36 4.97 10.30 -0.85
CA GLN A 36 6.14 11.08 -1.26
C GLN A 36 6.39 11.01 -2.77
N GLN A 37 6.20 9.84 -3.40
CA GLN A 37 6.30 9.73 -4.86
C GLN A 37 5.21 10.55 -5.57
N LEU A 38 3.95 10.44 -5.14
CA LEU A 38 2.83 11.19 -5.72
C LEU A 38 3.01 12.71 -5.58
N PHE A 39 3.55 13.16 -4.44
CA PHE A 39 3.96 14.56 -4.27
C PHE A 39 5.00 14.98 -5.31
N LEU A 40 6.05 14.18 -5.54
CA LEU A 40 7.07 14.50 -6.53
C LEU A 40 6.51 14.56 -7.96
N ARG A 41 5.58 13.65 -8.31
CA ARG A 41 4.89 13.66 -9.60
C ARG A 41 4.01 14.91 -9.76
N HIS A 42 3.25 15.27 -8.73
CA HIS A 42 2.47 16.51 -8.70
C HIS A 42 3.35 17.75 -8.87
N ARG A 43 4.48 17.83 -8.15
CA ARG A 43 5.46 18.93 -8.28
C ARG A 43 6.14 18.98 -9.65
N ALA A 44 6.20 17.85 -10.36
CA ALA A 44 6.67 17.78 -11.74
C ALA A 44 5.60 18.22 -12.77
N GLY A 45 4.39 18.58 -12.32
CA GLY A 45 3.29 19.04 -13.16
C GLY A 45 2.47 17.91 -13.79
N GLU A 46 2.63 16.67 -13.32
CA GLU A 46 1.81 15.56 -13.78
C GLU A 46 0.37 15.71 -13.28
N ILE A 47 -0.59 15.42 -14.16
CA ILE A 47 -2.02 15.48 -13.85
C ILE A 47 -2.54 14.05 -13.78
N GLY A 48 -2.80 13.58 -12.58
CA GLY A 48 -3.47 12.30 -12.34
C GLY A 48 -4.96 12.39 -12.67
N LYS A 49 -5.55 11.27 -13.12
CA LYS A 49 -7.00 11.14 -13.19
C LYS A 49 -7.58 11.23 -11.78
N GLN A 50 -8.70 11.92 -11.63
CA GLN A 50 -9.46 11.86 -10.38
C GLN A 50 -9.79 10.41 -10.03
N VAL A 51 -9.73 10.11 -8.75
CA VAL A 51 -10.03 8.79 -8.20
C VAL A 51 -11.55 8.65 -8.13
N ASN A 52 -12.10 7.71 -8.88
CA ASN A 52 -13.50 7.35 -8.75
C ASN A 52 -13.62 6.37 -7.58
N LEU A 53 -14.32 6.74 -6.52
CA LEU A 53 -14.60 5.88 -5.37
C LEU A 53 -16.10 5.66 -5.26
N THR A 54 -16.51 4.51 -4.72
CA THR A 54 -17.92 4.28 -4.35
C THR A 54 -18.37 5.19 -3.21
N SER A 55 -17.45 5.54 -2.30
CA SER A 55 -17.62 6.55 -1.25
C SER A 55 -16.24 7.02 -0.74
N VAL A 56 -16.14 8.25 -0.23
CA VAL A 56 -14.92 8.72 0.45
C VAL A 56 -14.92 8.20 1.89
N PRO A 57 -13.85 7.55 2.38
CA PRO A 57 -13.80 7.05 3.76
C PRO A 57 -13.94 8.18 4.79
N ALA A 58 -14.67 7.93 5.88
CA ALA A 58 -14.88 8.92 6.94
C ALA A 58 -13.54 9.45 7.52
N ALA A 59 -12.55 8.58 7.71
CA ALA A 59 -11.24 8.99 8.20
C ALA A 59 -10.50 9.94 7.23
N VAL A 60 -10.78 9.84 5.93
CA VAL A 60 -10.24 10.74 4.90
C VAL A 60 -11.02 12.05 4.89
N SER A 61 -12.35 12.01 4.90
CA SER A 61 -13.18 13.22 4.96
C SER A 61 -12.92 14.02 6.23
N ASP A 62 -12.92 13.39 7.40
CA ASP A 62 -12.68 14.06 8.70
C ASP A 62 -11.32 14.77 8.73
N ARG A 63 -10.30 14.16 8.10
CA ARG A 63 -8.95 14.72 7.97
C ARG A 63 -8.93 15.95 7.07
N LEU A 64 -9.67 15.92 5.96
CA LEU A 64 -9.74 17.01 4.98
C LEU A 64 -10.66 18.14 5.45
N ASP A 65 -11.76 17.83 6.13
CA ASP A 65 -12.71 18.77 6.73
C ASP A 65 -12.02 19.66 7.78
N ALA A 66 -11.08 19.11 8.54
CA ALA A 66 -10.24 19.87 9.48
C ALA A 66 -9.37 20.94 8.79
N LEU A 67 -9.24 20.89 7.47
CA LEU A 67 -8.53 21.85 6.62
C LEU A 67 -9.47 22.62 5.68
N ASN A 68 -10.79 22.41 5.79
CA ASN A 68 -11.81 22.93 4.88
C ASN A 68 -11.52 22.59 3.41
N ILE A 69 -11.19 21.32 3.15
CA ILE A 69 -10.90 20.77 1.82
C ILE A 69 -11.96 19.73 1.48
N ASP A 70 -12.59 19.86 0.32
CA ASP A 70 -13.39 18.76 -0.25
C ASP A 70 -12.44 17.79 -0.98
N PHE A 71 -12.67 16.48 -0.80
CA PHE A 71 -11.90 15.45 -1.50
C PHE A 71 -12.01 15.58 -3.02
N ASP A 72 -13.19 15.94 -3.53
CA ASP A 72 -13.42 16.04 -4.98
C ASP A 72 -12.77 17.28 -5.62
N ASP A 73 -12.38 18.27 -4.82
CA ASP A 73 -11.63 19.45 -5.28
C ASP A 73 -10.13 19.18 -5.40
N LEU A 74 -9.63 18.08 -4.82
CA LEU A 74 -8.23 17.72 -4.89
C LEU A 74 -7.85 17.16 -6.29
N PRO A 75 -6.65 17.49 -6.81
CA PRO A 75 -6.12 16.81 -7.99
C PRO A 75 -5.95 15.30 -7.74
N GLY A 76 -6.10 14.49 -8.79
CA GLY A 76 -6.12 13.03 -8.65
C GLY A 76 -4.89 12.42 -7.97
N LEU A 77 -3.70 12.99 -8.17
CA LEU A 77 -2.47 12.52 -7.48
C LEU A 77 -2.53 12.80 -5.97
N VAL A 78 -3.15 13.91 -5.58
CA VAL A 78 -3.31 14.30 -4.18
C VAL A 78 -4.38 13.42 -3.52
N GLN A 79 -5.48 13.13 -4.23
CA GLN A 79 -6.48 12.16 -3.78
C GLN A 79 -5.84 10.80 -3.46
N LEU A 80 -5.03 10.25 -4.38
CA LEU A 80 -4.30 8.99 -4.15
C LEU A 80 -3.35 9.09 -2.95
N ALA A 81 -2.64 10.21 -2.81
CA ALA A 81 -1.69 10.40 -1.72
C ALA A 81 -2.40 10.45 -0.37
N VAL A 82 -3.53 11.15 -0.26
CA VAL A 82 -4.33 11.23 0.97
C VAL A 82 -4.94 9.88 1.32
N LEU A 83 -5.46 9.13 0.34
CA LEU A 83 -5.97 7.78 0.55
C LEU A 83 -4.89 6.86 1.13
N TRP A 84 -3.75 6.75 0.44
CA TRP A 84 -2.64 5.90 0.89
C TRP A 84 -2.14 6.29 2.28
N ASP A 85 -1.87 7.58 2.49
CA ASP A 85 -1.33 8.10 3.74
C ASP A 85 -2.30 7.93 4.90
N SER A 86 -3.62 7.93 4.63
CA SER A 86 -4.67 7.64 5.61
C SER A 86 -4.99 6.16 5.75
N GLY A 87 -4.23 5.27 5.10
CA GLY A 87 -4.37 3.83 5.26
C GLY A 87 -5.45 3.21 4.38
N PHE A 88 -5.68 3.72 3.17
CA PHE A 88 -6.65 3.14 2.24
C PHE A 88 -6.01 2.74 0.92
N VAL A 89 -6.52 1.65 0.36
CA VAL A 89 -6.26 1.15 -1.00
C VAL A 89 -7.57 0.94 -1.73
N ILE A 90 -7.53 0.68 -3.03
CA ILE A 90 -8.73 0.67 -3.88
C ILE A 90 -8.97 -0.74 -4.43
N SER A 91 -10.15 -1.30 -4.18
CA SER A 91 -10.58 -2.58 -4.73
C SER A 91 -10.83 -2.49 -6.25
N PRO A 92 -11.00 -3.63 -6.95
CA PRO A 92 -11.38 -3.63 -8.36
C PRO A 92 -12.72 -2.94 -8.66
N ASP A 93 -13.63 -2.93 -7.68
CA ASP A 93 -14.95 -2.30 -7.76
C ASP A 93 -14.94 -0.83 -7.29
N TYR A 94 -13.74 -0.25 -7.11
CA TYR A 94 -13.52 1.12 -6.65
C TYR A 94 -13.92 1.40 -5.21
N ASP A 95 -14.05 0.35 -4.39
CA ASP A 95 -14.26 0.51 -2.95
C ASP A 95 -12.93 0.84 -2.26
N PRO A 96 -12.88 1.86 -1.40
CA PRO A 96 -11.72 2.07 -0.54
C PRO A 96 -11.70 1.02 0.58
N ILE A 97 -10.59 0.28 0.66
CA ILE A 97 -10.36 -0.78 1.64
C ILE A 97 -9.36 -0.28 2.69
N GLN A 98 -9.74 -0.35 3.97
CA GLN A 98 -8.87 0.04 5.08
C GLN A 98 -7.69 -0.91 5.21
N ILE A 99 -6.51 -0.35 5.42
CA ILE A 99 -5.29 -1.02 5.84
C ILE A 99 -4.99 -0.66 7.29
N TRP A 100 -4.65 -1.66 8.08
CA TRP A 100 -3.98 -1.53 9.37
C TRP A 100 -2.52 -1.93 9.22
N THR A 101 -1.61 -1.13 9.77
CA THR A 101 -0.19 -1.49 9.79
C THR A 101 0.10 -2.38 10.99
N MET A 102 0.98 -3.35 10.84
CA MET A 102 1.38 -4.26 11.93
C MET A 102 2.57 -3.69 12.70
N GLY A 103 2.63 -3.94 14.01
CA GLY A 103 3.75 -3.48 14.84
C GLY A 103 3.90 -1.96 14.83
N ASN A 104 5.11 -1.47 14.56
CA ASN A 104 5.44 -0.05 14.49
C ASN A 104 5.66 0.48 13.07
N TYR A 105 5.25 -0.27 12.04
CA TYR A 105 5.35 0.16 10.65
C TYR A 105 4.37 1.29 10.35
N THR A 106 4.77 2.19 9.45
CA THR A 106 3.88 3.18 8.84
C THR A 106 3.46 2.72 7.43
N MET A 107 2.55 3.45 6.79
CA MET A 107 2.23 3.22 5.38
C MET A 107 3.46 3.35 4.45
N ALA A 108 4.49 4.11 4.85
CA ALA A 108 5.74 4.23 4.09
C ALA A 108 6.68 3.01 4.24
N ASP A 109 6.43 2.14 5.22
CA ASP A 109 7.33 1.03 5.61
C ASP A 109 6.76 -0.36 5.31
N LEU A 110 5.68 -0.44 4.53
CA LEU A 110 5.00 -1.70 4.20
C LEU A 110 5.73 -2.52 3.13
N ALA A 111 6.58 -1.90 2.30
CA ALA A 111 7.42 -2.63 1.37
C ALA A 111 8.27 -3.66 2.14
N VAL A 112 8.10 -4.94 1.80
CA VAL A 112 8.82 -6.04 2.45
C VAL A 112 10.22 -6.14 1.81
N PRO A 113 11.31 -6.03 2.60
CA PRO A 113 12.66 -6.22 2.09
C PRO A 113 12.88 -7.63 1.56
N LYS A 114 13.69 -7.76 0.50
CA LYS A 114 14.13 -9.08 -0.02
C LYS A 114 14.73 -9.99 1.06
N ALA A 115 15.43 -9.41 2.04
CA ALA A 115 16.01 -10.18 3.13
C ALA A 115 14.94 -10.93 3.95
N ASP A 116 13.81 -10.28 4.24
CA ASP A 116 12.71 -10.86 5.00
C ASP A 116 12.02 -11.96 4.18
N VAL A 117 11.79 -11.72 2.88
CA VAL A 117 11.28 -12.76 1.96
C VAL A 117 12.25 -13.95 1.86
N SER A 118 13.57 -13.70 1.96
CA SER A 118 14.58 -14.78 1.86
C SER A 118 14.60 -15.62 3.12
N TYR A 119 14.28 -14.99 4.25
CA TYR A 119 14.20 -15.65 5.55
C TYR A 119 13.06 -16.66 5.63
N VAL A 120 12.00 -16.48 4.85
CA VAL A 120 10.89 -17.44 4.73
C VAL A 120 11.05 -18.42 3.58
N ASP A 121 12.27 -18.62 3.07
CA ASP A 121 12.61 -19.63 2.05
C ASP A 121 11.84 -19.52 0.73
N CYS A 122 11.48 -18.29 0.35
CA CYS A 122 10.95 -17.97 -0.97
C CYS A 122 12.04 -17.93 -2.04
N THR A 123 11.72 -18.35 -3.27
CA THR A 123 12.60 -18.15 -4.43
C THR A 123 12.24 -16.89 -5.20
N TYR A 124 13.19 -16.40 -6.01
CA TYR A 124 13.05 -15.15 -6.75
C TYR A 124 13.21 -15.32 -8.25
N LEU A 125 12.40 -14.57 -8.98
CA LEU A 125 12.72 -14.16 -10.33
C LEU A 125 13.47 -12.82 -10.27
N ASN A 126 14.63 -12.76 -10.92
CA ASN A 126 15.42 -11.54 -11.05
C ASN A 126 15.09 -10.88 -12.39
N CYS A 127 14.66 -9.62 -12.34
CA CYS A 127 14.31 -8.86 -13.52
C CYS A 127 15.26 -7.67 -13.67
N SER A 128 15.84 -7.54 -14.86
CA SER A 128 16.61 -6.34 -15.22
C SER A 128 15.66 -5.15 -15.35
N GLN A 129 16.16 -3.96 -15.03
CA GLN A 129 15.45 -2.68 -15.24
C GLN A 129 16.32 -1.72 -16.06
N PRO A 130 15.75 -0.68 -16.69
CA PRO A 130 16.50 0.26 -17.53
C PRO A 130 17.63 1.01 -16.81
N ASN A 131 17.52 1.19 -15.49
CA ASN A 131 18.57 1.83 -14.67
C ASN A 131 19.71 0.87 -14.26
N GLY A 132 19.68 -0.38 -14.70
CA GLY A 132 20.68 -1.41 -14.35
C GLY A 132 20.53 -1.98 -12.94
N VAL A 133 19.50 -1.59 -12.18
CA VAL A 133 19.20 -2.15 -10.85
C VAL A 133 18.29 -3.36 -11.01
N THR A 134 18.69 -4.50 -10.45
CA THR A 134 17.85 -5.71 -10.48
C THR A 134 16.62 -5.55 -9.59
N ALA A 135 15.46 -5.73 -10.19
CA ALA A 135 14.20 -5.95 -9.50
C ALA A 135 14.03 -7.43 -9.13
N HIS A 136 13.20 -7.69 -8.12
CA HIS A 136 12.96 -9.03 -7.62
C HIS A 136 11.47 -9.27 -7.53
N TYR A 137 11.06 -10.46 -7.92
CA TYR A 137 9.69 -10.95 -7.82
C TYR A 137 9.68 -12.28 -7.08
N ALA A 138 8.69 -12.50 -6.23
CA ALA A 138 8.49 -13.79 -5.59
C ALA A 138 8.05 -14.79 -6.66
N GLN A 139 8.79 -15.89 -6.79
CA GLN A 139 8.51 -16.94 -7.77
C GLN A 139 7.84 -18.13 -7.09
N TYR A 140 8.55 -18.87 -6.24
CA TYR A 140 7.97 -19.97 -5.47
C TYR A 140 7.89 -19.57 -3.99
N CYS A 141 6.66 -19.28 -3.56
CA CYS A 141 6.28 -18.97 -2.18
C CYS A 141 4.88 -19.53 -1.93
N THR A 142 4.66 -20.12 -0.76
CA THR A 142 3.32 -20.38 -0.24
C THR A 142 2.70 -19.09 0.28
N GLY A 143 1.37 -19.06 0.40
CA GLY A 143 0.68 -17.92 1.02
C GLY A 143 1.12 -17.72 2.46
N TRP A 144 1.37 -18.81 3.20
CA TRP A 144 1.87 -18.74 4.58
C TRP A 144 3.23 -18.04 4.68
N GLN A 145 4.19 -18.40 3.81
CA GLN A 145 5.52 -17.76 3.81
C GLN A 145 5.40 -16.25 3.55
N MET A 146 4.59 -15.86 2.56
CA MET A 146 4.42 -14.45 2.21
C MET A 146 3.69 -13.65 3.30
N LEU A 147 2.66 -14.24 3.89
CA LEU A 147 1.91 -13.64 4.98
C LEU A 147 2.78 -13.49 6.24
N ASN A 148 3.68 -14.42 6.53
CA ASN A 148 4.58 -14.35 7.69
C ASN A 148 5.55 -13.14 7.67
N VAL A 149 5.78 -12.53 6.50
CA VAL A 149 6.62 -11.32 6.34
C VAL A 149 5.80 -10.08 6.01
N SER A 150 4.50 -10.21 5.87
CA SER A 150 3.59 -9.11 5.57
C SER A 150 3.54 -8.12 6.73
N ARG A 151 3.39 -6.83 6.41
CA ARG A 151 3.45 -5.73 7.38
C ARG A 151 2.11 -5.02 7.58
N CYS A 152 1.06 -5.55 6.98
CA CYS A 152 -0.27 -4.97 6.96
C CYS A 152 -1.36 -6.03 7.01
N VAL A 153 -2.52 -5.59 7.48
CA VAL A 153 -3.80 -6.28 7.36
C VAL A 153 -4.71 -5.36 6.56
N ALA A 154 -5.43 -5.90 5.57
CA ALA A 154 -6.43 -5.16 4.80
C ALA A 154 -7.84 -5.68 5.12
N ASP A 155 -8.81 -4.78 5.10
CA ASP A 155 -10.20 -5.13 5.38
C ASP A 155 -10.74 -6.09 4.32
N ASN A 156 -11.73 -6.87 4.72
CA ASN A 156 -12.27 -7.90 3.85
C ASN A 156 -12.99 -7.27 2.67
N PHE A 157 -12.70 -7.76 1.48
CA PHE A 157 -13.41 -7.39 0.27
C PHE A 157 -13.57 -8.60 -0.66
N VAL A 158 -14.43 -8.46 -1.66
CA VAL A 158 -14.61 -9.49 -2.69
C VAL A 158 -13.88 -9.03 -3.95
N ASP A 159 -12.98 -9.85 -4.45
CA ASP A 159 -12.37 -9.67 -5.77
C ASP A 159 -12.95 -10.72 -6.72
N PRO A 160 -13.84 -10.34 -7.66
CA PRO A 160 -14.43 -11.28 -8.61
C PRO A 160 -13.39 -12.02 -9.48
N GLY A 161 -12.18 -11.47 -9.62
CA GLY A 161 -11.09 -12.05 -10.41
C GLY A 161 -10.08 -12.85 -9.58
N ALA A 162 -10.28 -13.04 -8.28
CA ALA A 162 -9.26 -13.59 -7.37
C ALA A 162 -8.69 -14.94 -7.82
N ASP A 163 -9.56 -15.86 -8.23
CA ASP A 163 -9.21 -17.23 -8.64
C ASP A 163 -8.42 -17.30 -9.96
N THR A 164 -8.36 -16.20 -10.71
CA THR A 164 -7.73 -16.12 -12.04
C THR A 164 -6.63 -15.07 -12.11
N TYR A 165 -6.42 -14.33 -11.03
CA TYR A 165 -5.44 -13.26 -11.00
C TYR A 165 -4.05 -13.85 -10.79
N LEU A 166 -3.23 -13.80 -11.84
CA LEU A 166 -1.87 -14.32 -11.85
C LEU A 166 -0.83 -13.20 -11.64
N GLY A 167 -1.13 -12.15 -10.88
CA GLY A 167 -0.13 -11.11 -10.62
C GLY A 167 0.97 -11.62 -9.69
N MET A 168 1.88 -10.72 -9.30
CA MET A 168 2.93 -11.05 -8.34
C MET A 168 2.45 -10.80 -6.89
N MET A 169 2.82 -11.68 -5.97
CA MET A 169 2.45 -11.53 -4.54
C MET A 169 3.37 -10.57 -3.79
N TRP A 170 4.61 -10.47 -4.26
CA TRP A 170 5.62 -9.57 -3.73
C TRP A 170 6.62 -9.25 -4.83
N SER A 171 7.06 -7.99 -4.85
CA SER A 171 8.09 -7.52 -5.75
C SER A 171 8.72 -6.23 -5.28
N THR A 172 9.97 -6.04 -5.66
CA THR A 172 10.71 -4.78 -5.54
C THR A 172 11.07 -4.26 -6.91
N GLY A 173 11.22 -2.95 -7.03
CA GLY A 173 11.48 -2.27 -8.29
C GLY A 173 10.44 -1.18 -8.52
N GLY A 174 10.74 -0.30 -9.46
CA GLY A 174 9.92 0.89 -9.70
C GLY A 174 10.62 1.84 -10.65
N ASP A 175 9.84 2.43 -11.54
CA ASP A 175 10.28 3.59 -12.31
C ASP A 175 10.33 4.81 -11.37
N PRO A 176 11.48 5.47 -11.19
CA PRO A 176 11.59 6.68 -10.37
C PRO A 176 10.63 7.82 -10.77
N THR A 177 10.10 7.76 -11.98
CA THR A 177 9.18 8.73 -12.58
C THR A 177 7.75 8.22 -12.70
N MET A 178 7.40 7.00 -12.24
CA MET A 178 6.02 6.54 -12.30
C MET A 178 5.09 7.30 -11.36
N THR A 179 3.84 7.40 -11.78
CA THR A 179 2.71 7.66 -10.89
C THR A 179 2.19 6.32 -10.34
N PRO A 180 2.43 5.99 -9.06
CA PRO A 180 1.98 4.73 -8.48
C PRO A 180 0.46 4.68 -8.29
N SER A 181 -0.13 3.50 -8.54
CA SER A 181 -1.48 3.17 -8.08
C SER A 181 -1.47 2.59 -6.66
N ILE A 182 -2.66 2.43 -6.07
CA ILE A 182 -2.89 1.75 -4.78
C ILE A 182 -3.96 0.67 -4.94
N ARG A 183 -3.82 -0.17 -5.96
CA ARG A 183 -4.83 -1.16 -6.36
C ARG A 183 -4.70 -2.43 -5.52
N LEU A 184 -5.75 -2.83 -4.84
CA LEU A 184 -5.81 -4.07 -4.08
C LEU A 184 -6.33 -5.23 -4.94
N ARG A 185 -5.71 -6.40 -4.79
CA ARG A 185 -6.14 -7.66 -5.41
C ARG A 185 -6.08 -8.80 -4.40
N ASP A 186 -6.98 -9.75 -4.52
CA ASP A 186 -6.89 -11.03 -3.79
C ASP A 186 -6.23 -12.07 -4.68
N HIS A 187 -5.07 -12.58 -4.26
CA HIS A 187 -4.45 -13.74 -4.89
C HIS A 187 -4.97 -14.99 -4.20
N LYS A 188 -5.83 -15.72 -4.90
CA LYS A 188 -6.46 -16.93 -4.39
C LYS A 188 -6.06 -18.14 -5.22
N TRP A 189 -5.55 -19.17 -4.55
CA TRP A 189 -5.24 -20.45 -5.18
C TRP A 189 -5.34 -21.59 -4.19
N GLU A 190 -5.42 -22.82 -4.71
CA GLU A 190 -5.35 -24.03 -3.91
C GLU A 190 -4.00 -24.70 -4.12
N GLN A 191 -3.43 -25.21 -3.02
CA GLN A 191 -2.18 -25.96 -3.05
C GLN A 191 -2.34 -27.20 -2.20
N ASP A 192 -2.03 -28.36 -2.78
CA ASP A 192 -1.98 -29.62 -2.02
C ASP A 192 -0.65 -29.66 -1.25
N ILE A 193 -0.75 -29.61 0.08
CA ILE A 193 0.40 -29.71 0.98
C ILE A 193 0.16 -30.89 1.91
N PRO A 194 0.70 -32.09 1.59
CA PRO A 194 0.49 -33.31 2.37
C PRO A 194 0.85 -33.15 3.85
N GLU A 195 1.85 -32.33 4.17
CA GLU A 195 2.29 -32.03 5.53
C GLU A 195 1.20 -31.35 6.38
N PHE A 196 0.26 -30.64 5.74
CA PHE A 196 -0.88 -29.98 6.40
C PHE A 196 -2.20 -30.74 6.22
N GLY A 197 -2.16 -32.00 5.77
CA GLY A 197 -3.35 -32.83 5.64
C GLY A 197 -4.13 -32.65 4.34
N GLY A 198 -3.50 -32.07 3.30
CA GLY A 198 -4.03 -32.05 1.94
C GLY A 198 -4.19 -30.65 1.37
N LEU A 199 -5.30 -30.43 0.66
CA LEU A 199 -5.58 -29.21 -0.10
C LEU A 199 -5.85 -28.00 0.81
N ILE A 200 -5.04 -26.95 0.67
CA ILE A 200 -5.18 -25.68 1.38
C ILE A 200 -5.52 -24.59 0.37
N THR A 201 -6.54 -23.78 0.68
CA THR A 201 -6.85 -22.55 -0.08
C THR A 201 -6.12 -21.38 0.56
N PHE A 202 -5.22 -20.76 -0.20
CA PHE A 202 -4.56 -19.53 0.20
C PHE A 202 -5.29 -18.31 -0.34
N HIS A 203 -5.17 -17.22 0.41
CA HIS A 203 -5.52 -15.89 -0.01
C HIS A 203 -4.42 -14.96 0.46
N VAL A 204 -3.92 -14.12 -0.43
CA VAL A 204 -2.97 -13.06 -0.09
C VAL A 204 -3.48 -11.78 -0.72
N TYR A 205 -3.85 -10.81 0.12
CA TYR A 205 -4.21 -9.49 -0.38
C TYR A 205 -2.94 -8.74 -0.75
N VAL A 206 -2.91 -8.14 -1.93
CA VAL A 206 -1.70 -7.51 -2.44
C VAL A 206 -2.03 -6.15 -3.03
N VAL A 207 -1.31 -5.13 -2.56
CA VAL A 207 -1.35 -3.78 -3.14
C VAL A 207 -0.39 -3.74 -4.32
N HIS A 208 -0.89 -3.29 -5.47
CA HIS A 208 -0.15 -3.14 -6.72
C HIS A 208 0.03 -1.67 -7.06
N THR A 209 1.28 -1.26 -7.36
CA THR A 209 1.58 0.12 -7.74
C THR A 209 1.47 0.42 -9.22
N VAL A 210 1.04 -0.56 -10.02
CA VAL A 210 0.75 -0.40 -11.46
C VAL A 210 -0.67 -0.86 -11.80
N PRO A 211 -1.25 -0.32 -12.89
CA PRO A 211 -2.49 -0.84 -13.44
C PRO A 211 -2.31 -2.27 -13.96
N HIS A 212 -3.41 -3.01 -14.13
CA HIS A 212 -3.39 -4.43 -14.45
C HIS A 212 -2.64 -4.76 -15.75
N ASP A 213 -2.72 -3.89 -16.76
CA ASP A 213 -2.07 -4.06 -18.06
C ASP A 213 -0.54 -3.91 -18.03
N LEU A 214 0.00 -3.31 -16.96
CA LEU A 214 1.44 -3.16 -16.73
C LEU A 214 1.95 -4.09 -15.63
N ASP A 215 1.07 -4.86 -14.99
CA ASP A 215 1.43 -5.82 -13.95
C ASP A 215 1.82 -7.15 -14.61
N PRO A 216 3.09 -7.58 -14.53
CA PRO A 216 3.51 -8.83 -15.16
C PRO A 216 2.80 -10.03 -14.51
N ALA A 217 2.50 -11.03 -15.34
CA ALA A 217 2.01 -12.31 -14.86
C ALA A 217 3.08 -13.03 -14.01
N TRP A 218 2.64 -13.95 -13.18
CA TRP A 218 3.50 -14.77 -12.33
C TRP A 218 4.58 -15.43 -13.18
N ASN A 219 5.81 -15.41 -12.66
CA ASN A 219 6.99 -15.93 -13.33
C ASN A 219 7.42 -15.17 -14.61
N GLU A 220 6.90 -13.96 -14.84
CA GLU A 220 7.32 -13.08 -15.94
C GLU A 220 7.99 -11.80 -15.42
N CYS A 221 8.94 -11.27 -16.19
CA CYS A 221 9.47 -9.92 -15.99
C CYS A 221 8.66 -8.90 -16.81
N PRO A 222 8.74 -7.61 -16.49
CA PRO A 222 8.17 -6.56 -17.32
C PRO A 222 8.59 -6.69 -18.79
N LEU A 223 7.65 -6.43 -19.71
CA LEU A 223 7.91 -6.45 -21.15
C LEU A 223 8.96 -5.38 -21.53
N ASP A 224 9.66 -5.62 -22.64
CA ASP A 224 10.61 -4.68 -23.24
C ASP A 224 11.70 -4.16 -22.28
N GLU A 225 12.11 -4.98 -21.31
CA GLU A 225 13.06 -4.60 -20.25
C GLU A 225 12.59 -3.35 -19.47
N GLY A 226 11.28 -3.16 -19.36
CA GLY A 226 10.66 -2.07 -18.61
C GLY A 226 10.95 -2.12 -17.11
N TYR A 227 10.56 -1.05 -16.42
CA TYR A 227 10.66 -1.02 -14.96
C TYR A 227 9.70 -2.03 -14.32
N ALA A 228 10.18 -2.66 -13.25
CA ALA A 228 9.33 -3.43 -12.37
C ALA A 228 8.44 -2.52 -11.53
N SER A 229 7.57 -3.13 -10.73
CA SER A 229 6.65 -2.45 -9.83
C SER A 229 6.78 -2.99 -8.41
N LEU A 230 6.41 -2.16 -7.44
CA LEU A 230 6.27 -2.57 -6.05
C LEU A 230 4.93 -3.32 -5.88
N THR A 231 4.98 -4.47 -5.22
CA THR A 231 3.78 -5.14 -4.72
C THR A 231 3.93 -5.44 -3.24
N VAL A 232 2.88 -5.13 -2.46
CA VAL A 232 2.90 -5.19 -0.99
C VAL A 232 1.88 -6.22 -0.51
N PRO A 233 2.32 -7.36 0.04
CA PRO A 233 1.41 -8.35 0.60
C PRO A 233 0.88 -7.91 1.96
N CYS A 234 -0.42 -8.16 2.16
CA CYS A 234 -1.16 -7.94 3.40
C CYS A 234 -2.00 -9.18 3.73
N HIS A 235 -2.24 -9.36 5.02
CA HIS A 235 -3.23 -10.29 5.51
C HIS A 235 -4.66 -9.82 5.25
N ARG A 236 -5.62 -10.74 5.37
CA ARG A 236 -7.03 -10.40 5.42
C ARG A 236 -7.50 -10.20 6.84
N ARG A 237 -8.36 -9.21 7.06
CA ARG A 237 -8.93 -8.90 8.37
C ARG A 237 -9.66 -10.09 9.04
N ILE A 238 -10.32 -10.94 8.25
CA ILE A 238 -11.07 -12.11 8.74
C ILE A 238 -10.18 -13.17 9.42
N GLU A 239 -8.87 -13.13 9.20
CA GLU A 239 -7.91 -14.07 9.79
C GLU A 239 -7.64 -13.80 11.28
N PHE A 240 -8.07 -12.63 11.77
CA PHE A 240 -7.77 -12.16 13.12
C PHE A 240 -9.02 -11.83 13.93
N THR A 241 -8.90 -12.00 15.25
CA THR A 241 -9.89 -11.52 16.20
C THR A 241 -9.78 -10.01 16.41
N ASP A 242 -10.85 -9.39 16.89
CA ASP A 242 -10.85 -7.95 17.22
C ASP A 242 -9.78 -7.61 18.27
N ASP A 243 -9.64 -8.44 19.30
CA ASP A 243 -8.63 -8.28 20.35
C ASP A 243 -7.21 -8.35 19.78
N TYR A 244 -6.96 -9.27 18.86
CA TYR A 244 -5.65 -9.36 18.20
C TYR A 244 -5.36 -8.10 17.39
N MET A 245 -6.33 -7.63 16.60
CA MET A 245 -6.19 -6.43 15.78
C MET A 245 -5.92 -5.20 16.65
N ALA A 246 -6.68 -5.02 17.73
CA ALA A 246 -6.51 -3.91 18.66
C ALA A 246 -5.14 -3.93 19.36
N ALA A 247 -4.58 -5.10 19.62
CA ALA A 247 -3.29 -5.23 20.32
C ALA A 247 -2.06 -5.18 19.39
N ASN A 248 -2.20 -5.56 18.11
CA ASN A 248 -1.05 -5.82 17.22
C ASN A 248 -1.01 -4.95 15.96
N THR A 249 -2.04 -4.12 15.74
CA THR A 249 -2.11 -3.27 14.56
C THR A 249 -2.41 -1.82 14.91
N THR A 250 -2.08 -0.91 14.00
CA THR A 250 -2.34 0.52 14.10
C THR A 250 -3.21 0.96 12.93
N VAL A 251 -4.24 1.76 13.21
CA VAL A 251 -5.00 2.47 12.18
C VAL A 251 -4.17 3.68 11.73
N PRO A 252 -3.79 3.80 10.45
CA PRO A 252 -3.08 4.97 9.96
C PRO A 252 -3.92 6.25 10.08
N THR A 253 -3.31 7.32 10.57
CA THR A 253 -4.00 8.62 10.75
C THR A 253 -3.49 9.70 9.79
N GLY A 254 -2.61 9.35 8.85
CA GLY A 254 -1.90 10.30 8.01
C GLY A 254 -0.59 10.82 8.61
N SER A 255 0.36 11.13 7.73
CA SER A 255 1.65 11.70 8.09
C SER A 255 1.60 13.23 8.23
N ALA A 256 2.55 13.77 8.99
CA ALA A 256 2.77 15.22 9.06
C ALA A 256 3.16 15.82 7.71
N PHE A 257 3.82 15.03 6.84
CA PHE A 257 4.24 15.44 5.50
C PHE A 257 3.03 15.77 4.62
N VAL A 258 2.12 14.82 4.41
CA VAL A 258 0.92 15.05 3.58
C VAL A 258 0.02 16.12 4.18
N THR A 259 -0.10 16.16 5.51
CA THR A 259 -0.86 17.21 6.21
C THR A 259 -0.29 18.60 5.94
N THR A 260 1.04 18.73 5.93
CA THR A 260 1.72 20.00 5.62
C THR A 260 1.51 20.38 4.16
N TRP A 261 1.63 19.42 3.24
CA TRP A 261 1.38 19.64 1.83
C TRP A 261 -0.06 20.13 1.57
N LEU A 262 -1.06 19.47 2.15
CA LEU A 262 -2.47 19.87 2.06
C LEU A 262 -2.69 21.31 2.55
N LYS A 263 -2.12 21.66 3.71
CA LYS A 263 -2.22 23.01 4.27
C LYS A 263 -1.60 24.09 3.38
N GLN A 264 -0.48 23.78 2.72
CA GLN A 264 0.25 24.75 1.94
C GLN A 264 -0.37 25.01 0.57
N GLU A 265 -0.97 23.99 -0.05
CA GLU A 265 -1.42 24.09 -1.44
C GLU A 265 -2.95 24.10 -1.62
N PHE A 266 -3.73 23.61 -0.64
CA PHE A 266 -5.17 23.37 -0.83
C PHE A 266 -6.08 23.89 0.28
N ALA A 267 -5.58 24.06 1.51
CA ALA A 267 -6.41 24.56 2.60
C ALA A 267 -6.94 25.97 2.28
N GLN A 268 -8.24 26.16 2.48
CA GLN A 268 -8.85 27.48 2.37
C GLN A 268 -8.69 28.20 3.71
N GLU A 269 -8.17 29.44 3.70
CA GLU A 269 -8.22 30.26 4.91
C GLU A 269 -9.69 30.58 5.21
N ASP A 270 -10.10 30.39 6.48
CA ASP A 270 -11.32 31.00 7.00
C ASP A 270 -11.21 32.50 6.76
N SER A 271 -11.87 33.00 5.72
CA SER A 271 -11.93 34.45 5.48
C SER A 271 -12.50 35.10 6.74
N PRO A 272 -11.78 36.00 7.42
CA PRO A 272 -12.39 36.80 8.45
C PRO A 272 -13.48 37.60 7.76
N SER A 273 -14.72 37.38 8.17
CA SER A 273 -15.89 38.10 7.71
C SER A 273 -15.52 39.57 7.58
N GLN A 274 -15.56 40.10 6.34
CA GLN A 274 -15.32 41.52 6.09
C GLN A 274 -16.22 42.31 7.02
N LEU A 275 -15.64 42.89 8.08
CA LEU A 275 -16.27 43.88 8.91
C LEU A 275 -16.63 45.03 7.97
N LEU A 276 -17.90 45.09 7.60
CA LEU A 276 -18.53 46.26 6.99
C LEU A 276 -18.35 47.42 7.97
N ILE A 277 -17.32 48.24 7.75
CA ILE A 277 -17.22 49.56 8.39
C ILE A 277 -18.16 50.47 7.59
N PRO A 278 -19.26 50.96 8.17
CA PRO A 278 -20.08 51.98 7.51
C PRO A 278 -19.29 53.28 7.51
N TRP A 279 -19.08 53.85 6.32
CA TRP A 279 -18.58 55.21 6.20
C TRP A 279 -19.64 56.18 6.71
N VAL A 280 -19.28 57.03 7.68
CA VAL A 280 -20.00 58.25 8.08
C VAL A 280 -19.25 59.44 7.52
#